data_AF-A0A7X9QDY9-F1
#
_entry.id   AF-A0A7X9QDY9-F1
#
_cell.length_a   1.000
_cell.length_b   1.000
_cell.length_c   1.000
_cell.angle_alpha   90.00
_cell.angle_beta   90.00
_cell.angle_gamma   90.00
#
_symmetry.space_group_name_H-M   'P 1'
#
loop_
_entity.id
_entity.type
_entity.pdbx_description
1 polymer ?
#
loop_
_entity_poly.entity_id
_entity_poly.type
_entity_poly.pdbx_seq_one_letter_code
_entity_poly.pdbx_strand_id
1 'polypeptide(L)'
;MDPVVALREIAYLMERERADGYRVRAFRRAADVVDAMAADERAAHVAAGDWKRVSGLGTSSVGVIEQALSGRVPDYLARKRAQARPLVDPEPALRARLRGDLHTHSTWSDGGSSVEEMMLAAQALGHSYAAVTD
;
A
#
# COMPACT_ATOMS: atom_id res chain seq x y z
N MET A 1 0.51 -8.82 11.50
CA MET A 1 -0.18 -7.66 10.88
C MET A 1 -0.85 -8.16 9.60
N ASP A 2 -1.83 -7.45 9.07
CA ASP A 2 -2.45 -7.85 7.79
C ASP A 2 -1.45 -7.66 6.62
N PRO A 3 -1.16 -8.69 5.80
CA PRO A 3 -0.31 -8.57 4.62
C PRO A 3 -0.83 -7.54 3.60
N VAL A 4 -2.15 -7.39 3.44
CA VAL A 4 -2.75 -6.42 2.50
C VAL A 4 -2.38 -4.99 2.92
N VAL A 5 -2.54 -4.69 4.22
CA VAL A 5 -2.13 -3.40 4.80
C VAL A 5 -0.64 -3.16 4.60
N ALA A 6 0.21 -4.17 4.83
CA ALA A 6 1.65 -4.04 4.65
C ALA A 6 2.04 -3.72 3.18
N LEU A 7 1.44 -4.40 2.22
CA LEU A 7 1.70 -4.23 0.79
C LEU A 7 1.25 -2.85 0.30
N ARG A 8 0.03 -2.42 0.67
CA ARG A 8 -0.51 -1.10 0.33
C ARG A 8 0.34 0.03 0.94
N GLU A 9 0.79 -0.12 2.18
CA GLU A 9 1.66 0.88 2.81
C GLU A 9 3.03 0.97 2.13
N ILE A 10 3.63 -0.16 1.72
CA ILE A 10 4.87 -0.15 0.93
C ILE A 10 4.65 0.61 -0.38
N ALA A 11 3.57 0.33 -1.10
CA ALA A 11 3.24 1.01 -2.35
C ALA A 11 3.09 2.53 -2.14
N TYR A 12 2.36 2.94 -1.10
CA TYR A 12 2.19 4.35 -0.71
C TYR A 12 3.53 5.05 -0.43
N LEU A 13 4.40 4.44 0.38
CA LEU A 13 5.72 5.00 0.69
C LEU A 13 6.60 5.12 -0.56
N MET A 14 6.54 4.14 -1.46
CA MET A 14 7.28 4.17 -2.73
C MET A 14 6.77 5.25 -3.68
N GLU A 15 5.46 5.43 -3.79
CA GLU A 15 4.86 6.48 -4.63
C GLU A 15 5.23 7.87 -4.12
N ARG A 16 5.18 8.08 -2.80
CA ARG A 16 5.61 9.32 -2.15
C ARG A 16 7.08 9.66 -2.41
N GLU A 17 7.94 8.65 -2.52
CA GLU A 17 9.36 8.79 -2.89
C GLU A 17 9.58 8.98 -4.41
N ARG A 18 8.50 9.03 -5.21
CA ARG A 18 8.54 9.06 -6.68
C ARG A 18 9.36 7.89 -7.26
N ALA A 19 9.27 6.73 -6.62
CA ALA A 19 9.92 5.51 -7.10
C ALA A 19 9.32 5.06 -8.44
N ASP A 20 9.95 4.04 -9.04
CA ASP A 20 9.48 3.42 -10.28
C ASP A 20 8.02 2.96 -10.17
N GLY A 21 7.16 3.47 -11.05
CA GLY A 21 5.73 3.20 -11.03
C GLY A 21 5.36 1.75 -11.34
N TYR A 22 6.23 0.99 -12.03
CA TYR A 22 6.01 -0.45 -12.24
C TYR A 22 6.12 -1.20 -10.92
N ARG A 23 7.12 -0.88 -10.08
CA ARG A 23 7.24 -1.49 -8.75
C ARG A 23 6.09 -1.11 -7.81
N VAL A 24 5.63 0.14 -7.83
CA VAL A 24 4.45 0.57 -7.06
C VAL A 24 3.23 -0.27 -7.44
N ARG A 25 2.94 -0.38 -8.75
CA ARG A 25 1.84 -1.22 -9.25
C ARG A 25 1.99 -2.70 -8.92
N ALA A 26 3.22 -3.22 -8.87
CA ALA A 26 3.46 -4.61 -8.49
C ALA A 26 3.07 -4.89 -7.02
N PHE A 27 3.35 -3.96 -6.11
CA PHE A 27 2.91 -4.09 -4.71
C PHE A 27 1.40 -3.92 -4.54
N ARG A 28 0.78 -2.97 -5.26
CA ARG A 28 -0.70 -2.83 -5.29
C ARG A 28 -1.37 -4.10 -5.79
N ARG A 29 -0.94 -4.63 -6.93
CA ARG A 29 -1.47 -5.89 -7.48
C ARG A 29 -1.30 -7.06 -6.53
N ALA A 30 -0.15 -7.15 -5.84
CA ALA A 30 0.05 -8.19 -4.85
C ALA A 30 -0.93 -8.05 -3.67
N ALA A 31 -1.24 -6.81 -3.25
CA ALA A 31 -2.26 -6.57 -2.24
C ALA A 31 -3.63 -7.04 -2.74
N ASP A 32 -4.04 -6.66 -3.96
CA ASP A 32 -5.33 -7.04 -4.55
C ASP A 32 -5.49 -8.57 -4.64
N VAL A 33 -4.43 -9.27 -5.06
CA VAL A 33 -4.42 -10.75 -5.10
C VAL A 33 -4.69 -11.35 -3.72
N VAL A 34 -4.04 -10.83 -2.67
CA VAL A 34 -4.20 -11.35 -1.29
C VAL A 34 -5.53 -10.93 -0.67
N ASP A 35 -6.03 -9.75 -1.01
CA ASP A 35 -7.32 -9.20 -0.54
C ASP A 35 -8.50 -9.99 -1.11
N ALA A 36 -8.39 -10.43 -2.36
CA ALA A 36 -9.40 -11.27 -3.03
C ALA A 36 -9.44 -12.73 -2.51
N MET A 37 -8.40 -13.20 -1.82
CA MET A 37 -8.34 -14.57 -1.29
C MET A 37 -9.19 -14.72 -0.03
N ALA A 38 -9.82 -15.90 0.10
CA ALA A 38 -10.49 -16.26 1.34
C ALA A 38 -9.47 -16.61 2.45
N ALA A 39 -9.88 -16.52 3.72
CA ALA A 39 -8.97 -16.72 4.85
C ALA A 39 -8.40 -18.15 4.93
N ASP A 40 -9.20 -19.15 4.55
CA ASP A 40 -8.81 -20.55 4.45
C ASP A 40 -7.84 -20.81 3.29
N GLU A 41 -8.04 -20.18 2.14
CA GLU A 41 -7.09 -20.21 1.01
C GLU A 41 -5.73 -19.65 1.43
N ARG A 42 -5.70 -18.49 2.12
CA ARG A 42 -4.45 -17.92 2.66
C ARG A 42 -3.79 -18.87 3.66
N ALA A 43 -4.56 -19.52 4.53
CA ALA A 43 -4.04 -20.48 5.49
C ALA A 43 -3.43 -21.71 4.81
N ALA A 44 -4.02 -22.19 3.72
CA ALA A 44 -3.48 -23.29 2.91
C ALA A 44 -2.11 -22.92 2.31
N HIS A 45 -1.97 -21.72 1.74
CA HIS A 45 -0.68 -21.23 1.23
C HIS A 45 0.38 -21.05 2.31
N VAL A 46 -0.01 -20.63 3.52
CA VAL A 46 0.90 -20.59 4.68
C VAL A 46 1.39 -21.98 5.04
N ALA A 47 0.50 -22.97 5.13
CA ALA A 47 0.85 -24.34 5.46
C ALA A 47 1.74 -25.00 4.39
N ALA A 48 1.47 -24.72 3.11
CA ALA A 48 2.22 -25.24 1.97
C ALA A 48 3.55 -24.52 1.72
N GLY A 49 3.70 -23.26 2.18
CA GLY A 49 4.87 -22.44 1.93
C GLY A 49 5.09 -22.11 0.44
N ASP A 50 4.00 -21.97 -0.32
CA ASP A 50 4.05 -21.94 -1.78
C ASP A 50 3.56 -20.62 -2.41
N TRP A 51 3.55 -19.54 -1.63
CA TRP A 51 3.18 -18.18 -2.08
C TRP A 51 3.86 -17.72 -3.38
N LYS A 52 5.08 -18.21 -3.68
CA LYS A 52 5.79 -17.93 -4.95
C LYS A 52 5.11 -18.50 -6.19
N ARG A 53 4.18 -19.45 -6.04
CA ARG A 53 3.42 -20.07 -7.13
C ARG A 53 2.14 -19.30 -7.45
N VAL A 54 1.71 -18.41 -6.57
CA VAL A 54 0.52 -17.59 -6.79
C VAL A 54 0.80 -16.58 -7.89
N SER A 55 -0.04 -16.59 -8.93
CA SER A 55 0.08 -15.66 -10.05
C SER A 55 -0.02 -14.22 -9.58
N GLY A 56 0.87 -13.36 -10.06
CA GLY A 56 0.92 -11.95 -9.67
C GLY A 56 1.77 -11.65 -8.43
N LEU A 57 2.30 -12.67 -7.73
CA LEU A 57 3.19 -12.46 -6.58
C LEU A 57 4.67 -12.62 -6.96
N GLY A 58 5.43 -11.54 -6.83
CA GLY A 58 6.89 -11.55 -6.99
C GLY A 58 7.63 -11.83 -5.68
N THR A 59 8.92 -12.17 -5.77
CA THR A 59 9.77 -12.52 -4.61
C THR A 59 9.70 -11.51 -3.46
N SER A 60 9.71 -10.20 -3.77
CA SER A 60 9.63 -9.17 -2.74
C SER A 60 8.28 -9.12 -2.04
N SER A 61 7.16 -9.23 -2.78
CA SER A 61 5.82 -9.25 -2.21
C SER A 61 5.58 -10.50 -1.39
N VAL A 62 6.06 -11.66 -1.85
CA VAL A 62 6.00 -12.93 -1.09
C VAL A 62 6.70 -12.80 0.25
N GLY A 63 7.92 -12.26 0.28
CA GLY A 63 8.63 -12.03 1.55
C GLY A 63 7.88 -11.11 2.50
N VAL A 64 7.17 -10.11 1.98
CA VAL A 64 6.30 -9.23 2.79
C VAL A 64 5.11 -10.01 3.35
N ILE A 65 4.44 -10.81 2.52
CA ILE A 65 3.27 -11.61 2.90
C ILE A 65 3.63 -12.61 4.01
N GLU A 66 4.67 -13.41 3.79
CA GLU A 66 5.12 -14.43 4.75
C GLU A 66 5.50 -13.80 6.10
N GLN A 67 6.24 -12.69 6.08
CA GLN A 67 6.64 -12.00 7.31
C GLN A 67 5.44 -11.39 8.04
N ALA A 68 4.50 -10.77 7.33
CA ALA A 68 3.29 -10.18 7.92
C ALA A 68 2.40 -11.25 8.58
N LEU A 69 2.20 -12.37 7.89
CA LEU A 69 1.42 -13.52 8.37
C LEU A 69 2.10 -14.22 9.56
N SER A 70 3.43 -14.16 9.68
CA SER A 70 4.16 -14.59 10.88
C SER A 70 3.96 -13.69 12.12
N GLY A 71 3.12 -12.66 12.01
CA GLY A 71 2.81 -11.74 13.10
C GLY A 71 3.83 -10.60 13.28
N ARG A 72 4.87 -10.52 12.44
CA ARG A 72 5.93 -9.49 12.53
C ARG A 72 5.73 -8.39 11.49
N VAL A 73 6.40 -7.25 11.70
CA VAL A 73 6.49 -6.19 10.68
C VAL A 73 7.48 -6.65 9.60
N PRO A 74 7.10 -6.66 8.31
CA PRO A 74 8.02 -7.05 7.24
C PRO A 74 9.26 -6.16 7.17
N ASP A 75 10.42 -6.75 6.94
CA ASP A 75 11.71 -6.05 6.88
C ASP A 75 11.71 -5.01 5.75
N TYR A 76 11.06 -5.32 4.63
CA TYR A 76 10.93 -4.38 3.51
C TYR A 76 10.14 -3.13 3.92
N LEU A 77 9.01 -3.32 4.62
CA LEU A 77 8.20 -2.24 5.14
C LEU A 77 8.95 -1.44 6.22
N ALA A 78 9.62 -2.13 7.15
CA ALA A 78 10.41 -1.49 8.19
C ALA A 78 11.51 -0.58 7.60
N ARG A 79 12.23 -1.06 6.58
CA ARG A 79 13.21 -0.24 5.85
C ARG A 79 12.57 0.96 5.17
N LYS A 80 11.41 0.79 4.52
CA LYS A 80 10.70 1.89 3.86
C LYS A 80 10.22 2.95 4.84
N ARG A 81 9.67 2.54 5.99
CA ARG A 81 9.31 3.45 7.09
C ARG A 81 10.51 4.23 7.61
N ALA A 82 11.66 3.57 7.79
CA ALA A 82 12.88 4.21 8.26
C ALA A 82 13.49 5.19 7.23
N GLN A 83 13.26 4.96 5.94
CA GLN A 83 13.70 5.85 4.85
C GLN A 83 12.77 7.05 4.64
N ALA A 84 11.50 6.92 5.02
CA ALA A 84 10.51 7.97 4.86
C ALA A 84 10.88 9.22 5.68
N ARG A 85 11.00 10.36 5.00
CA ARG A 85 11.28 11.66 5.61
C ARG A 85 10.07 12.58 5.49
N PRO A 86 9.78 13.44 6.48
CA PRO A 86 8.77 14.49 6.34
C PRO A 86 8.97 15.25 5.03
N LEU A 87 7.86 15.53 4.32
CA LEU A 87 7.93 16.34 3.09
C LEU A 87 8.23 17.80 3.40
N VAL A 88 7.86 18.25 4.61
CA VAL A 88 8.12 19.58 5.15
C VAL A 88 8.57 19.39 6.60
N ASP A 89 9.66 20.04 6.98
CA ASP A 89 10.24 19.98 8.34
C ASP A 89 10.64 21.41 8.78
N PRO A 90 10.07 21.97 9.86
CA PRO A 90 9.05 21.36 10.72
C PRO A 90 7.71 21.17 10.02
N GLU A 91 6.97 20.13 10.42
CA GLU A 91 5.63 19.90 9.90
C GLU A 91 4.71 21.08 10.28
N PRO A 92 4.06 21.74 9.30
CA PRO A 92 3.20 22.88 9.60
C PRO A 92 2.00 22.44 10.45
N ALA A 93 1.62 23.24 11.45
CA ALA A 93 0.41 22.99 12.26
C ALA A 93 -0.88 22.85 11.41
N LEU A 94 -0.87 23.42 10.20
CA LEU A 94 -1.97 23.27 9.24
C LEU A 94 -2.18 21.82 8.80
N ARG A 95 -1.13 20.98 8.75
CA ARG A 95 -1.23 19.58 8.29
C ARG A 95 -2.14 18.74 9.18
N ALA A 96 -2.14 18.98 10.49
CA ALA A 96 -3.03 18.33 11.46
C ALA A 96 -4.50 18.81 11.34
N ARG A 97 -4.74 19.94 10.67
CA ARG A 97 -6.09 20.51 10.45
C ARG A 97 -6.70 20.07 9.12
N LEU A 98 -5.94 19.41 8.24
CA LEU A 98 -6.45 18.93 6.96
C LEU A 98 -7.46 17.80 7.19
N ARG A 99 -8.65 17.98 6.61
CA ARG A 99 -9.73 16.99 6.65
C ARG A 99 -9.88 16.22 5.35
N GLY A 100 -9.15 16.57 4.31
CA GLY A 100 -9.31 15.97 2.99
C GLY A 100 -8.66 16.77 1.88
N ASP A 101 -8.55 16.12 0.72
CA ASP A 101 -8.07 16.72 -0.51
C ASP A 101 -9.24 17.18 -1.38
N LEU A 102 -9.09 18.32 -2.04
CA LEU A 102 -10.13 18.92 -2.90
C LEU A 102 -9.77 18.87 -4.40
N HIS A 103 -8.62 18.31 -4.73
CA HIS A 103 -8.15 18.21 -6.09
C HIS A 103 -7.23 16.99 -6.21
N THR A 104 -7.73 15.93 -6.84
CA THR A 104 -6.99 14.70 -7.05
C THR A 104 -7.41 14.11 -8.39
N HIS A 105 -6.47 13.46 -9.06
CA HIS A 105 -6.70 12.80 -10.33
C HIS A 105 -6.48 11.30 -10.19
N SER A 106 -7.40 10.53 -10.74
CA SER A 106 -7.37 9.07 -10.79
C SER A 106 -6.84 8.58 -12.14
N THR A 107 -6.72 7.26 -12.30
CA THR A 107 -6.42 6.65 -13.60
C THR A 107 -7.53 6.84 -14.66
N TRP A 108 -8.66 7.49 -14.35
CA TRP A 108 -9.63 7.90 -15.37
C TRP A 108 -9.19 9.17 -16.12
N SER A 109 -8.24 9.93 -15.57
CA SER A 109 -7.54 11.04 -16.25
C SER A 109 -6.01 10.79 -16.27
N ASP A 110 -5.22 11.80 -15.88
CA ASP A 110 -3.76 11.83 -15.78
C ASP A 110 -3.20 11.40 -14.40
N GLY A 111 -4.03 10.83 -13.53
CA GLY A 111 -3.62 10.29 -12.24
C GLY A 111 -2.90 8.94 -12.31
N GLY A 112 -2.25 8.57 -11.21
CA GLY A 112 -1.45 7.34 -11.10
C GLY A 112 -2.10 6.18 -10.33
N SER A 113 -3.27 6.42 -9.73
CA SER A 113 -3.94 5.51 -8.79
C SER A 113 -5.41 5.34 -9.14
N SER A 114 -5.96 4.14 -8.90
CA SER A 114 -7.40 3.93 -9.02
C SER A 114 -8.14 4.71 -7.93
N VAL A 115 -9.42 5.00 -8.16
CA VAL A 115 -10.28 5.67 -7.16
C VAL A 115 -10.29 4.90 -5.84
N GLU A 116 -10.35 3.56 -5.88
CA GLU A 116 -10.30 2.72 -4.69
C GLU A 116 -9.03 2.92 -3.87
N GLU A 117 -7.85 2.86 -4.52
CA GLU A 117 -6.56 3.10 -3.86
C GLU A 117 -6.47 4.51 -3.27
N MET A 118 -7.01 5.51 -3.97
CA MET A 118 -7.08 6.89 -3.47
C MET A 118 -7.93 6.99 -2.20
N MET A 119 -9.09 6.33 -2.17
CA MET A 119 -9.98 6.38 -1.00
C MET A 119 -9.39 5.62 0.19
N LEU A 120 -8.74 4.47 -0.04
CA LEU A 120 -8.02 3.73 1.00
C LEU A 120 -6.89 4.58 1.60
N ALA A 121 -6.12 5.29 0.76
CA ALA A 121 -5.09 6.21 1.22
C ALA A 121 -5.67 7.39 2.01
N ALA A 122 -6.77 8.00 1.52
CA ALA A 122 -7.43 9.10 2.22
C ALA A 122 -7.92 8.67 3.61
N GLN A 123 -8.52 7.48 3.72
CA GLN A 123 -8.94 6.89 5.00
C GLN A 123 -7.73 6.68 5.93
N ALA A 124 -6.64 6.11 5.44
CA ALA A 124 -5.43 5.88 6.22
C ALA A 124 -4.78 7.19 6.71
N LEU A 125 -4.94 8.29 5.96
CA LEU A 125 -4.48 9.63 6.33
C LEU A 125 -5.43 10.35 7.31
N GLY A 126 -6.57 9.75 7.65
CA GLY A 126 -7.59 10.33 8.54
C GLY A 126 -8.46 11.40 7.86
N HIS A 127 -8.56 11.39 6.54
CA HIS A 127 -9.41 12.33 5.82
C HIS A 127 -10.89 11.96 5.97
N SER A 128 -11.72 12.98 6.19
CA SER A 128 -13.19 12.89 6.20
C SER A 128 -13.78 12.93 4.79
N TYR A 129 -13.06 13.47 3.82
CA TYR A 129 -13.48 13.60 2.43
C TYR A 129 -12.29 13.57 1.49
N ALA A 130 -12.53 13.23 0.23
CA ALA A 130 -11.60 13.43 -0.88
C ALA A 130 -12.41 13.72 -2.14
N ALA A 131 -12.02 14.75 -2.90
CA ALA A 131 -12.63 15.08 -4.18
C ALA A 131 -11.80 14.51 -5.33
N VAL A 132 -12.44 13.70 -6.17
CA VAL A 132 -11.89 13.24 -7.46
C VAL A 132 -12.28 14.27 -8.52
N THR A 133 -11.29 14.84 -9.20
CA THR A 133 -11.43 15.98 -10.13
C THR A 133 -10.78 15.66 -11.47
N ASP A 134 -11.13 14.52 -12.04
CA ASP A 134 -10.59 13.99 -13.30
C ASP A 134 -10.87 14.87 -14.53
#